data_AF-A0A536MIY4-F1
#
_entry.id   AF-A0A536MIY4-F1
#
_cell.length_a   1.000
_cell.length_b   1.000
_cell.length_c   1.000
_cell.angle_alpha   90.00
_cell.angle_beta   90.00
_cell.angle_gamma   90.00
#
_symmetry.space_group_name_H-M   'P 1'
#
loop_
_entity.id
_entity.type
_entity.pdbx_description
1 polymer ?
#
loop_
_entity_poly.entity_id
_entity_poly.type
_entity_poly.pdbx_seq_one_letter_code
_entity_poly.pdbx_strand_id
1 'polypeptide(L)' 'MDRPVRRCSFCGKKQGEVRLVAGPSDVYICNLCVALCNEILAQDVRGEPPTPPEPPRGGLIRAEVSPS' A
#
# COMPACT_ATOMS: atom_id res chain seq x y z
N MET A 1 -0.70 -10.14 -26.57
CA MET A 1 0.40 -9.75 -25.66
C MET A 1 -0.20 -8.97 -24.51
N ASP A 2 -0.44 -9.64 -23.39
CA ASP A 2 -1.07 -9.02 -22.22
C ASP A 2 -0.05 -8.12 -21.51
N ARG A 3 -0.35 -6.82 -21.37
CA ARG A 3 0.51 -5.87 -20.64
C ARG A 3 0.37 -6.17 -19.15
N PRO A 4 1.45 -6.44 -18.41
CA PRO A 4 1.35 -6.75 -16.99
C PRO A 4 0.69 -5.60 -16.22
N VAL A 5 -0.37 -5.91 -15.48
CA VAL A 5 -1.09 -4.95 -14.63
C VAL A 5 -0.22 -4.61 -13.42
N ARG A 6 0.23 -3.36 -13.35
CA ARG A 6 1.00 -2.84 -12.21
C ARG A 6 0.07 -2.61 -11.01
N ARG A 7 0.50 -3.08 -9.85
CA ARG A 7 -0.24 -3.02 -8.58
C ARG A 7 0.64 -2.43 -7.48
N CYS A 8 0.05 -1.69 -6.56
CA CYS A 8 0.74 -1.22 -5.36
C CYS A 8 1.18 -2.41 -4.50
N SER A 9 2.46 -2.46 -4.11
CA SER A 9 3.02 -3.52 -3.27
C SER A 9 2.47 -3.51 -1.84
N PHE A 10 1.86 -2.41 -1.40
CA PHE A 10 1.35 -2.25 -0.03
C PHE A 10 -0.15 -2.53 0.09
N CYS A 11 -0.97 -2.06 -0.87
CA CYS A 11 -2.42 -2.20 -0.81
C CYS A 11 -3.04 -3.02 -1.95
N GLY A 12 -2.23 -3.51 -2.90
CA GLY A 12 -2.68 -4.35 -4.01
C GLY A 12 -3.46 -3.64 -5.12
N LYS A 13 -3.87 -2.38 -4.93
CA LYS A 13 -4.66 -1.62 -5.92
C LYS A 13 -3.90 -1.43 -7.24
N LYS A 14 -4.62 -1.55 -8.36
CA LYS A 14 -4.07 -1.39 -9.72
C LYS A 14 -3.92 0.07 -10.14
N GLN A 15 -3.12 0.33 -11.18
CA GLN A 15 -2.87 1.68 -11.72
C GLN A 15 -4.13 2.49 -12.10
N GLY A 16 -5.26 1.82 -12.35
CA GLY A 16 -6.54 2.48 -12.66
C GLY A 16 -7.34 2.93 -11.44
N GLU A 17 -7.05 2.41 -10.25
CA GLU A 17 -7.76 2.78 -9.00
C GLU A 17 -6.99 3.85 -8.22
N VAL A 18 -5.67 3.91 -8.39
CA VAL A 18 -4.78 4.81 -7.65
C VAL A 18 -3.63 5.27 -8.52
N ARG A 19 -3.07 6.43 -8.18
CA ARG A 19 -1.84 6.90 -8.82
C ARG A 19 -0.66 6.10 -8.29
N LEU A 20 -0.04 5.29 -9.14
CA LEU A 20 1.16 4.53 -8.82
C LEU A 20 2.43 5.33 -9.11
N VAL A 21 3.38 5.22 -8.20
CA VAL A 21 4.76 5.68 -8.33
C VAL A 21 5.63 4.44 -8.49
N ALA A 22 6.46 4.41 -9.55
CA ALA A 22 7.40 3.32 -9.80
C ALA A 22 8.76 3.63 -9.13
N GLY A 23 9.29 2.67 -8.39
CA GLY A 23 10.66 2.71 -7.86
C GLY A 23 11.62 1.90 -8.72
N PRO A 24 12.93 1.97 -8.42
CA PRO A 24 13.89 0.98 -8.93
C PRO A 24 13.49 -0.43 -8.46
N SER A 25 13.73 -1.45 -9.29
CA SER A 25 13.48 -2.87 -8.99
C SER A 25 12.02 -3.35 -9.01
N ASP A 26 11.18 -2.84 -9.92
CA ASP A 26 9.77 -3.26 -10.12
C ASP A 26 8.89 -3.16 -8.85
N VAL A 27 9.24 -2.24 -7.95
CA VAL A 27 8.45 -1.91 -6.76
C VAL A 27 7.52 -0.76 -7.08
N TYR A 28 6.26 -0.84 -6.63
CA TYR A 28 5.25 0.18 -6.86
C TYR A 28 4.56 0.59 -5.56
N ILE A 29 4.45 1.90 -5.32
CA ILE A 29 3.71 2.47 -4.19
C ILE A 29 2.67 3.46 -4.69
N CYS A 30 1.47 3.46 -4.10
CA CYS A 30 0.43 4.43 -4.47
C CYS A 30 0.42 5.67 -3.58
N ASN A 31 -0.18 6.75 -4.07
CA ASN A 31 -0.32 8.00 -3.35
C ASN A 31 -1.01 7.86 -1.98
N LEU A 32 -1.99 6.96 -1.86
CA LEU A 32 -2.68 6.70 -0.60
C LEU A 32 -1.74 6.03 0.43
N CYS A 33 -0.96 5.04 0.00
CA CYS A 33 0.02 4.40 0.89
C CYS A 33 1.12 5.37 1.31
N VAL A 34 1.57 6.26 0.42
CA VAL A 34 2.54 7.32 0.78
C VAL A 34 1.97 8.24 1.87
N ALA A 35 0.71 8.67 1.75
CA ALA A 35 0.07 9.52 2.75
C ALA A 35 0.00 8.82 4.12
N LEU A 36 -0.47 7.56 4.15
CA LEU A 36 -0.52 6.76 5.38
C LEU A 36 0.86 6.58 6.00
N CYS A 37 1.89 6.28 5.20
CA CYS A 37 3.26 6.18 5.70
C CYS A 37 3.74 7.49 6.31
N ASN A 38 3.46 8.64 5.67
CA ASN A 38 3.85 9.94 6.20
C ASN A 38 3.15 10.26 7.53
N GLU A 39 1.88 9.87 7.70
CA GLU A 39 1.15 10.06 8.96
C GLU A 39 1.80 9.25 10.09
N ILE A 40 2.12 7.97 9.84
CA ILE A 40 2.78 7.09 10.81
C ILE A 40 4.17 7.63 11.18
N LEU A 41 4.97 8.04 10.18
CA LEU A 41 6.30 8.60 10.41
C LEU A 41 6.23 9.92 11.21
N ALA A 42 5.23 10.76 10.94
CA ALA A 42 5.05 12.00 11.67
C ALA A 42 4.61 11.76 13.14
N GLN A 43 3.88 10.68 13.42
CA GLN A 43 3.56 10.29 14.81
C GLN A 43 4.81 9.82 15.57
N ASP A 44 5.66 9.03 14.92
CA ASP A 44 6.91 8.52 15.51
C ASP A 44 7.83 9.68 15.97
N VAL A 45 7.98 10.70 15.13
CA VAL A 45 8.77 11.92 15.46
C VAL A 45 8.19 12.70 16.66
N ARG A 46 6.88 12.62 16.89
CA ARG A 46 6.20 13.33 17.99
C ARG A 46 6.20 12.55 19.31
N GLY A 47 6.70 11.30 19.31
CA GLY A 47 6.71 10.45 20.50
C GLY A 47 5.31 10.00 20.95
N GLU A 48 4.32 10.11 20.06
CA GLU A 48 2.94 9.71 20.33
C GLU A 48 2.74 8.25 19.87
N PRO A 49 2.08 7.39 20.67
CA PRO A 49 1.89 5.99 20.28
C PRO A 49 1.15 5.91 18.94
N PRO A 50 1.57 5.02 18.02
CA PRO A 50 0.92 4.90 16.73
C PRO A 50 -0.53 4.50 16.93
N THR A 51 -1.45 5.42 16.67
CA THR A 51 -2.87 5.08 16.60
C THR A 51 -3.05 4.31 15.28
N PRO A 52 -3.47 3.03 15.31
CA PRO A 52 -3.59 2.26 14.09
C PRO A 52 -4.51 3.00 13.13
N PRO A 53 -4.08 3.28 11.88
CA PRO A 53 -4.97 3.88 10.90
C PRO A 53 -6.16 2.94 10.74
N GLU A 54 -7.37 3.47 10.91
CA GLU A 54 -8.58 2.68 10.73
C GLU A 54 -8.51 2.00 9.36
N PRO A 55 -8.64 0.66 9.30
CA PRO A 55 -8.55 -0.03 8.04
C PRO A 55 -9.61 0.56 7.11
N PRO A 56 -9.27 0.88 5.84
CA PRO A 56 -10.28 1.29 4.89
C PRO A 56 -11.33 0.18 4.88
N ARG A 57 -12.58 0.51 5.24
CA ARG A 57 -13.71 -0.43 5.20
C ARG A 57 -13.90 -0.83 3.73
N GLY A 58 -13.23 -1.91 3.35
CA GLY A 58 -13.04 -2.26 1.95
C GLY A 58 -12.37 -3.62 1.81
N GLY A 59 -13.14 -4.67 2.12
CA GLY A 59 -13.01 -5.99 1.51
C GLY A 59 -11.80 -6.83 1.92
N LEU A 60 -12.05 -7.75 2.85
CA LEU A 60 -11.39 -9.06 2.93
C LEU A 60 -11.02 -9.63 1.55
N ILE A 61 -9.73 -9.79 1.23
CA ILE A 61 -9.28 -10.72 0.19
C ILE A 61 -8.02 -11.48 0.61
N ARG A 62 -8.27 -12.74 1.00
CA ARG A 62 -7.43 -13.95 1.01
C ARG A 62 -5.92 -13.76 1.28
N ALA A 63 -5.55 -14.09 2.51
CA ALA A 63 -4.27 -14.74 2.77
C ALA A 63 -4.25 -16.10 2.05
N GLU A 64 -3.85 -16.12 0.78
CA GLU A 64 -3.22 -17.33 0.25
C GLU A 64 -1.76 -17.30 0.70
N VAL A 65 -1.54 -17.75 1.94
CA VAL A 65 -0.32 -18.50 2.22
C VAL A 65 -0.32 -19.64 1.20
N SER A 66 0.56 -19.57 0.21
CA SER A 66 0.82 -20.72 -0.64
C SER A 66 1.63 -21.69 0.22
N PRO A 67 1.07 -22.84 0.65
CA PRO A 67 1.92 -23.87 1.24
C PRO A 67 2.87 -24.36 0.14
N SER A 68 4.16 -24.42 0.46
CA SER A 68 5.04 -25.46 -0.10
C SER A 68 5.14 -26.56 0.93
#